data_AF-A0A1B6PCY1-F1
#
_entry.id   AF-A0A1B6PCY1-F1
#
_cell.length_a   1.000
_cell.length_b   1.000
_cell.length_c   1.000
_cell.angle_alpha   90.00
_cell.angle_beta   90.00
_cell.angle_gamma   90.00
#
_symmetry.space_group_name_H-M   'P 1'
#
loop_
_entity.id
_entity.type
_entity.pdbx_description
1 polymer ?
#
loop_
_entity_poly.entity_id
_entity_poly.type
_entity_poly.pdbx_seq_one_letter_code
_entity_poly.pdbx_strand_id
1 'polypeptide(L)'
;MGSIPAAAAGPGTALEDLPEDALLCILALLAPPDAAAAACACRRLAAAASSPALPLALALRLGLPPPPLLPAAPCPAAARRLIRSLHRLRRLLGLWRRLPSGSGYASPSLAAFEWAPRATLAASLLAPSADGGVGVSKSPFVTLSIDESGDTVAVVGEVPVCVNFVGNNHIVVEAAAAGEDEEVEMVSGSPPEEMYAHFANRRSPGAGRRRRGKQGKRGGGMEAEHFVRIADTEPTKARPLQGLWKGICEDRSLEFYLVTYDNIGGVTCRRFRDSRSQSSGYSPVFWTTDTTFLEPPFSEQELDNYTNRDRIQCVTSNHAGTENRVISRILCINSSYDVVDPHLSTPFDDGRSVEGRIWLYEDGTFGFGFVGSNSIIDLRHVSSAGCILDT
;
A
#
# COMPACT_ATOMS: atom_id res chain seq x y z
N MET A 1 -24.37 -42.87 -25.41
CA MET A 1 -23.72 -41.73 -26.08
C MET A 1 -24.80 -40.73 -26.45
N GLY A 2 -25.06 -39.75 -25.57
CA GLY A 2 -25.98 -38.65 -25.84
C GLY A 2 -25.15 -37.40 -26.07
N SER A 3 -25.09 -36.93 -27.30
CA SER A 3 -24.43 -35.67 -27.67
C SER A 3 -25.21 -34.50 -27.08
N ILE A 4 -24.57 -33.76 -26.17
CA ILE A 4 -25.04 -32.46 -25.69
C ILE A 4 -25.05 -31.52 -26.91
N PRO A 5 -26.16 -30.79 -27.20
CA PRO A 5 -26.14 -29.82 -28.27
C PRO A 5 -25.19 -28.69 -27.87
N ALA A 6 -24.21 -28.42 -28.73
CA ALA A 6 -23.40 -27.21 -28.65
C ALA A 6 -24.36 -26.03 -28.61
N ALA A 7 -24.33 -25.27 -27.52
CA ALA A 7 -25.03 -24.00 -27.42
C ALA A 7 -24.55 -23.14 -28.59
N ALA A 8 -25.45 -22.90 -29.55
CA ALA A 8 -25.21 -21.94 -30.60
C ALA A 8 -24.91 -20.60 -29.92
N ALA A 9 -23.68 -20.11 -30.07
CA ALA A 9 -23.34 -18.75 -29.72
C ALA A 9 -24.33 -17.85 -30.48
N GLY A 10 -25.22 -17.18 -29.74
CA GLY A 10 -26.07 -16.14 -30.32
C GLY A 10 -25.22 -15.06 -31.00
N PRO A 11 -25.83 -14.17 -31.80
CA PRO A 11 -25.10 -13.08 -32.43
C PRO A 11 -24.33 -12.36 -31.32
N GLY A 12 -23.00 -12.37 -31.40
CA GLY A 12 -22.16 -11.74 -30.39
C GLY A 12 -22.57 -10.29 -30.29
N THR A 13 -23.14 -9.88 -29.15
CA THR A 13 -23.49 -8.49 -28.90
C THR A 13 -22.22 -7.69 -29.03
N ALA A 14 -22.13 -6.82 -30.04
CA ALA A 14 -20.98 -5.97 -30.18
C ALA A 14 -20.94 -5.02 -28.97
N LEU A 15 -19.74 -4.58 -28.58
CA LEU A 15 -19.60 -3.54 -27.54
C LEU A 15 -20.42 -2.28 -27.90
N GLU A 16 -20.59 -2.05 -29.19
CA GLU A 16 -21.39 -1.00 -29.80
C GLU A 16 -22.90 -1.19 -29.71
N ASP A 17 -23.40 -2.32 -29.22
CA ASP A 17 -24.84 -2.59 -29.03
C ASP A 17 -25.28 -2.39 -27.57
N LEU A 18 -24.33 -2.17 -26.66
CA LEU A 18 -24.62 -2.02 -25.24
C LEU A 18 -25.35 -0.69 -24.92
N PRO A 19 -26.21 -0.65 -23.89
CA PRO A 19 -26.83 0.59 -23.43
C PRO A 19 -25.78 1.57 -22.88
N GLU A 20 -26.10 2.87 -22.86
CA GLU A 20 -25.18 3.92 -22.38
C GLU A 20 -24.70 3.66 -20.95
N ASP A 21 -25.59 3.23 -20.05
CA ASP A 21 -25.25 2.90 -18.66
C ASP A 21 -24.16 1.83 -18.56
N ALA A 22 -24.21 0.81 -19.43
CA ALA A 22 -23.20 -0.24 -19.47
C ALA A 22 -21.85 0.30 -19.98
N LEU A 23 -21.86 1.18 -20.99
CA LEU A 23 -20.66 1.86 -21.48
C LEU A 23 -20.03 2.75 -20.41
N LEU A 24 -20.85 3.49 -19.64
CA LEU A 24 -20.38 4.29 -18.51
C LEU A 24 -19.77 3.43 -17.40
N CYS A 25 -20.37 2.28 -17.09
CA CYS A 25 -19.83 1.32 -16.12
C CYS A 25 -18.48 0.75 -16.56
N ILE A 26 -18.33 0.49 -17.86
CA ILE A 26 -17.07 0.03 -18.47
C ILE A 26 -16.03 1.14 -18.40
N LEU A 27 -16.35 2.37 -18.80
CA LEU A 27 -15.41 3.49 -18.69
C LEU A 27 -15.01 3.76 -17.23
N ALA A 28 -15.94 3.59 -16.29
CA ALA A 28 -15.65 3.69 -14.85
C ALA A 28 -14.76 2.56 -14.30
N LEU A 29 -14.54 1.47 -15.04
CA LEU A 29 -13.57 0.40 -14.68
C LEU A 29 -12.14 0.84 -14.99
N LEU A 30 -11.97 1.58 -16.08
CA LEU A 30 -10.69 1.79 -16.72
C LEU A 30 -9.85 2.85 -16.01
N ALA A 31 -8.54 2.73 -16.14
CA ALA A 31 -7.64 3.83 -15.80
C ALA A 31 -7.83 4.96 -16.83
N PRO A 32 -7.52 6.23 -16.48
CA PRO A 32 -7.63 7.35 -17.41
C PRO A 32 -6.99 7.14 -18.80
N PRO A 33 -5.77 6.57 -18.95
CA PRO A 33 -5.20 6.34 -20.26
C PRO A 33 -5.97 5.28 -21.07
N ASP A 34 -6.44 4.23 -20.40
CA ASP A 34 -7.21 3.15 -21.04
C ASP A 34 -8.60 3.64 -21.46
N ALA A 35 -9.23 4.49 -20.65
CA ALA A 35 -10.49 5.14 -20.98
C ALA A 35 -10.35 6.08 -22.19
N ALA A 36 -9.23 6.81 -22.27
CA ALA A 36 -8.93 7.65 -23.43
C ALA A 36 -8.68 6.81 -24.69
N ALA A 37 -7.92 5.71 -24.59
CA ALA A 37 -7.72 4.78 -25.69
C ALA A 37 -9.05 4.15 -26.16
N ALA A 38 -9.92 3.77 -25.21
CA ALA A 38 -11.24 3.23 -25.49
C ALA A 38 -12.16 4.26 -26.19
N ALA A 39 -12.10 5.52 -25.78
CA ALA A 39 -12.80 6.63 -26.44
C ALA A 39 -12.29 6.86 -27.87
N CYS A 40 -10.98 6.73 -28.12
CA CYS A 40 -10.43 6.82 -29.47
C CYS A 40 -10.84 5.64 -30.38
N ALA A 41 -11.08 4.47 -29.80
CA ALA A 41 -11.40 3.25 -30.56
C ALA A 41 -12.86 3.19 -31.03
N CYS A 42 -13.80 3.83 -30.34
CA CYS A 42 -15.23 3.72 -30.65
C CYS A 42 -15.97 5.06 -30.42
N ARG A 43 -16.78 5.48 -31.41
CA ARG A 43 -17.58 6.71 -31.30
C ARG A 43 -18.59 6.68 -30.16
N ARG A 44 -19.20 5.53 -29.87
CA ARG A 44 -20.13 5.39 -28.74
C ARG A 44 -19.42 5.53 -27.40
N LEU A 45 -18.20 4.99 -27.28
CA LEU A 45 -17.37 5.19 -26.09
C LEU A 45 -16.87 6.63 -25.98
N ALA A 46 -16.55 7.29 -27.08
CA ALA A 46 -16.22 8.72 -27.09
C ALA A 46 -17.38 9.59 -26.58
N ALA A 47 -18.60 9.29 -27.03
CA ALA A 47 -19.82 9.96 -26.57
C ALA A 47 -20.06 9.72 -25.07
N ALA A 48 -19.95 8.46 -24.61
CA ALA A 48 -20.08 8.12 -23.19
C ALA A 48 -18.97 8.74 -22.32
N ALA A 49 -17.73 8.83 -22.83
CA ALA A 49 -16.61 9.47 -22.13
C ALA A 49 -16.80 10.99 -21.96
N SER A 50 -17.55 11.60 -22.85
CA SER A 50 -17.91 13.03 -22.80
C SER A 50 -19.21 13.29 -22.03
N SER A 51 -19.91 12.23 -21.60
CA SER A 51 -21.19 12.33 -20.93
C SER A 51 -21.02 12.93 -19.51
N PRO A 52 -21.86 13.90 -19.11
CA PRO A 52 -21.86 14.44 -17.75
C PRO A 52 -22.29 13.40 -16.70
N ALA A 53 -22.77 12.22 -17.13
CA ALA A 53 -23.11 11.10 -16.26
C ALA A 53 -21.91 10.22 -15.87
N LEU A 54 -20.77 10.30 -16.58
CA LEU A 54 -19.58 9.51 -16.26
C LEU A 54 -19.01 9.80 -14.84
N PRO A 55 -18.90 11.06 -14.38
CA PRO A 55 -18.49 11.34 -13.01
C PRO A 55 -19.42 10.72 -11.96
N LEU A 56 -20.73 10.67 -12.23
CA LEU A 56 -21.72 10.04 -11.35
C LEU A 56 -21.48 8.52 -11.29
N ALA A 57 -21.29 7.87 -12.44
CA ALA A 57 -20.99 6.44 -12.51
C ALA A 57 -19.69 6.09 -11.77
N LEU A 58 -18.65 6.92 -11.89
CA LEU A 58 -17.41 6.80 -11.13
C LEU A 58 -17.63 6.99 -9.62
N ALA A 59 -18.39 8.00 -9.21
CA ALA A 59 -18.66 8.27 -7.80
C ALA A 59 -19.46 7.13 -7.14
N LEU A 60 -20.54 6.68 -7.78
CA LEU A 60 -21.37 5.56 -7.30
C LEU A 60 -20.53 4.29 -7.12
N ARG A 61 -19.63 4.01 -8.06
CA ARG A 61 -18.73 2.87 -7.98
C ARG A 61 -17.77 2.95 -6.79
N LEU A 62 -17.31 4.15 -6.46
CA LEU A 62 -16.43 4.38 -5.33
C LEU A 62 -17.16 4.31 -3.99
N GLY A 63 -18.47 4.03 -3.98
CA GLY A 63 -19.30 4.05 -2.78
C GLY A 63 -19.51 5.46 -2.23
N LEU A 64 -19.23 6.48 -3.05
CA LEU A 64 -19.46 7.87 -2.67
C LEU A 64 -20.95 8.16 -2.79
N PRO A 65 -21.52 8.95 -1.86
CA PRO A 65 -22.84 9.51 -2.10
C PRO A 65 -22.81 10.25 -3.44
N PRO A 66 -23.92 10.28 -4.19
CA PRO A 66 -23.99 11.06 -5.41
C PRO A 66 -23.52 12.47 -5.08
N PRO A 67 -22.48 12.98 -5.76
CA PRO A 67 -21.82 14.22 -5.35
C PRO A 67 -22.90 15.32 -5.26
N PRO A 68 -23.09 15.97 -4.10
CA PRO A 68 -24.17 16.96 -3.92
C PRO A 68 -23.97 18.26 -4.71
N LEU A 69 -23.04 18.31 -5.67
CA LEU A 69 -22.48 19.56 -6.22
C LEU A 69 -22.17 19.51 -7.71
N LEU A 70 -22.89 18.69 -8.50
CA LEU A 70 -22.95 18.99 -9.92
C LEU A 70 -24.03 20.07 -10.10
N PRO A 71 -23.70 21.33 -10.47
CA PRO A 71 -24.73 22.19 -11.07
C PRO A 71 -25.39 21.39 -12.19
N ALA A 72 -26.70 21.57 -12.39
CA ALA A 72 -27.52 20.74 -13.29
C ALA A 72 -26.94 20.57 -14.72
N ALA A 73 -25.95 21.39 -15.10
CA ALA A 73 -24.98 21.08 -16.13
C ALA A 73 -23.55 21.53 -15.68
N PRO A 74 -22.64 20.61 -15.28
CA PRO A 74 -21.24 20.98 -15.08
C PRO A 74 -20.64 21.42 -16.42
N CYS A 75 -19.87 22.51 -16.43
CA CYS A 75 -19.09 22.84 -17.61
C CYS A 75 -18.16 21.66 -17.96
N PRO A 76 -17.90 21.36 -19.24
CA PRO A 76 -17.05 20.22 -19.64
C PRO A 76 -15.65 20.25 -19.00
N ALA A 77 -15.16 21.43 -18.62
CA ALA A 77 -13.92 21.58 -17.86
C ALA A 77 -14.05 21.09 -16.40
N ALA A 78 -15.12 21.45 -15.69
CA ALA A 78 -15.39 21.00 -14.33
C ALA A 78 -15.64 19.48 -14.27
N ALA A 79 -16.39 18.92 -15.23
CA ALA A 79 -16.58 17.47 -15.32
C ALA A 79 -15.25 16.72 -15.48
N ARG A 80 -14.34 17.25 -16.32
CA ARG A 80 -12.98 16.69 -16.49
C ARG A 80 -12.11 16.82 -15.24
N ARG A 81 -12.19 17.94 -14.50
CA ARG A 81 -11.53 18.09 -13.18
C ARG A 81 -12.03 17.06 -12.20
N LEU A 82 -13.36 16.92 -12.07
CA LEU A 82 -13.99 15.96 -11.18
C LEU A 82 -13.59 14.51 -11.50
N ILE A 83 -13.58 14.11 -12.77
CA ILE A 83 -13.13 12.76 -13.18
C ILE A 83 -11.67 12.52 -12.77
N ARG A 84 -10.78 13.50 -13.03
CA ARG A 84 -9.37 13.41 -12.61
C ARG A 84 -9.24 13.29 -11.09
N SER A 85 -9.99 14.08 -10.35
CA SER A 85 -10.03 14.06 -8.89
C SER A 85 -10.53 12.72 -8.34
N LEU A 86 -11.62 12.17 -8.89
CA LEU A 86 -12.14 10.86 -8.50
C LEU A 86 -11.14 9.73 -8.78
N HIS A 87 -10.48 9.73 -9.94
CA HIS A 87 -9.42 8.77 -10.22
C HIS A 87 -8.21 8.95 -9.30
N ARG A 88 -7.84 10.20 -8.97
CA ARG A 88 -6.76 10.50 -8.02
C ARG A 88 -7.07 9.93 -6.63
N LEU A 89 -8.26 10.17 -6.10
CA LEU A 89 -8.70 9.63 -4.81
C LEU A 89 -8.79 8.11 -4.82
N ARG A 90 -9.33 7.51 -5.90
CA ARG A 90 -9.35 6.05 -6.08
C ARG A 90 -7.96 5.45 -5.99
N ARG A 91 -6.95 6.11 -6.57
CA ARG A 91 -5.56 5.64 -6.55
C ARG A 91 -4.93 5.71 -5.16
N LEU A 92 -5.41 6.60 -4.29
CA LEU A 92 -4.93 6.71 -2.91
C LEU A 92 -5.48 5.61 -2.00
N LEU A 93 -6.61 4.97 -2.33
CA LEU A 93 -7.22 3.96 -1.47
C LEU A 93 -6.27 2.79 -1.15
N GLY A 94 -6.28 2.38 0.11
CA GLY A 94 -5.55 1.23 0.62
C GLY A 94 -4.44 1.60 1.60
N LEU A 95 -3.49 0.68 1.76
CA LEU A 95 -2.42 0.76 2.75
C LEU A 95 -1.12 1.30 2.14
N TRP A 96 -0.48 2.17 2.90
CA TRP A 96 0.73 2.88 2.50
C TRP A 96 1.76 2.80 3.63
N ARG A 97 3.02 2.65 3.24
CA ARG A 97 4.15 2.67 4.14
C ARG A 97 4.83 4.03 4.09
N ARG A 98 4.96 4.68 5.24
CA ARG A 98 5.78 5.88 5.41
C ARG A 98 7.26 5.52 5.31
N LEU A 99 8.00 6.25 4.48
CA LEU A 99 9.45 6.17 4.44
C LEU A 99 10.06 6.99 5.59
N PRO A 100 11.15 6.53 6.21
CA PRO A 100 11.80 7.27 7.27
C PRO A 100 12.26 8.64 6.75
N SER A 101 11.78 9.70 7.39
CA SER A 101 12.35 11.04 7.24
C SER A 101 13.58 11.15 8.14
N GLY A 102 14.55 11.99 7.80
CA GLY A 102 15.80 12.18 8.59
C GLY A 102 15.57 12.65 10.03
N SER A 103 14.34 13.03 10.37
CA SER A 103 13.85 13.36 11.69
C SER A 103 13.66 12.10 12.56
N GLY A 104 14.53 11.92 13.56
CA GLY A 104 14.62 10.73 14.43
C GLY A 104 13.46 10.48 15.41
N TYR A 105 12.25 10.96 15.11
CA TYR A 105 11.06 10.66 15.91
C TYR A 105 10.38 9.37 15.42
N ALA A 106 10.07 8.48 16.37
CA ALA A 106 9.27 7.28 16.15
C ALA A 106 7.88 7.72 15.68
N SER A 107 7.66 7.73 14.37
CA SER A 107 6.38 8.02 13.75
C SER A 107 5.85 6.74 13.14
N PRO A 108 4.55 6.46 13.26
CA PRO A 108 3.94 5.25 12.73
C PRO A 108 4.30 5.08 11.25
N SER A 109 4.82 3.90 10.95
CA SER A 109 5.33 3.54 9.63
C SER A 109 4.24 3.18 8.61
N LEU A 110 2.97 3.09 9.03
CA LEU A 110 1.84 2.71 8.19
C LEU A 110 0.75 3.77 8.20
N ALA A 111 0.15 4.00 7.03
CA ALA A 111 -1.01 4.84 6.81
C ALA A 111 -2.07 4.09 6.00
N ALA A 112 -3.33 4.30 6.33
CA ALA A 112 -4.46 3.78 5.57
C ALA A 112 -5.31 4.92 5.03
N PHE A 113 -5.63 4.85 3.75
CA PHE A 113 -6.53 5.77 3.08
C PHE A 113 -7.86 5.05 2.84
N GLU A 114 -8.87 5.44 3.60
CA GLU A 114 -10.20 4.84 3.61
C GLU A 114 -11.24 5.94 3.35
N TRP A 115 -12.39 5.57 2.77
CA TRP A 115 -13.49 6.52 2.64
C TRP A 115 -14.08 6.83 4.02
N ALA A 116 -14.21 8.11 4.32
CA ALA A 116 -14.86 8.62 5.51
C ALA A 116 -16.28 9.12 5.18
N PRO A 117 -17.13 9.33 6.21
CA PRO A 117 -18.44 9.93 6.02
C PRO A 117 -18.34 11.27 5.28
N ARG A 118 -19.36 11.62 4.49
CA ARG A 118 -19.45 12.86 3.68
C ARG A 118 -18.54 12.94 2.45
N ALA A 119 -18.26 11.79 1.81
CA ALA A 119 -17.50 11.74 0.55
C ALA A 119 -16.06 12.27 0.67
N THR A 120 -15.49 12.24 1.87
CA THR A 120 -14.09 12.59 2.09
C THR A 120 -13.25 11.32 2.17
N LEU A 121 -12.01 11.41 1.73
CA LEU A 121 -11.01 10.36 1.89
C LEU A 121 -10.19 10.69 3.14
N ALA A 122 -10.21 9.83 4.15
CA ALA A 122 -9.42 10.02 5.35
C ALA A 122 -8.18 9.12 5.31
N ALA A 123 -7.02 9.73 5.51
CA ALA A 123 -5.77 9.06 5.79
C ALA A 123 -5.56 8.98 7.31
N SER A 124 -5.40 7.78 7.83
CA SER A 124 -5.10 7.53 9.24
C SER A 124 -3.77 6.81 9.39
N LEU A 125 -2.92 7.27 10.31
CA LEU A 125 -1.70 6.56 10.70
C LEU A 125 -2.05 5.43 11.65
N LEU A 126 -1.45 4.26 11.40
CA LEU A 126 -1.71 3.03 12.15
C LEU A 126 -0.59 2.80 13.15
N ALA A 127 -0.97 2.62 14.41
CA ALA A 127 -0.05 2.25 15.47
C ALA A 127 -0.63 1.10 16.30
N PRO A 128 0.22 0.24 16.89
CA PRO A 128 -0.21 -0.70 17.93
C PRO A 128 -1.09 -0.03 18.99
N SER A 129 -2.20 -0.66 19.40
CA SER A 129 -2.98 -0.13 20.53
C SER A 129 -2.17 -0.23 21.82
N ALA A 130 -2.29 0.79 22.68
CA ALA A 130 -1.65 0.84 23.99
C ALA A 130 -2.27 -0.14 25.01
N ASP A 131 -3.43 -0.73 24.70
CA ASP A 131 -4.20 -1.58 25.62
C ASP A 131 -3.58 -2.97 25.86
N GLY A 132 -2.36 -3.20 25.38
CA GLY A 132 -1.68 -4.50 25.45
C GLY A 132 -2.45 -5.60 24.73
N GLY A 133 -3.27 -5.20 23.74
CA GLY A 133 -4.16 -5.98 22.88
C GLY A 133 -3.58 -6.27 21.48
N VAL A 134 -4.29 -7.06 20.67
CA VAL A 134 -3.99 -7.22 19.21
C VAL A 134 -4.60 -6.06 18.38
N GLY A 135 -5.22 -5.08 19.05
CA GLY A 135 -5.90 -3.96 18.42
C GLY A 135 -4.94 -2.98 17.72
N VAL A 136 -5.43 -2.33 16.66
CA VAL A 136 -4.72 -1.28 15.95
C VAL A 136 -5.40 0.06 16.25
N SER A 137 -4.63 1.05 16.65
CA SER A 137 -5.12 2.41 16.83
C SER A 137 -4.96 3.20 15.52
N LYS A 138 -6.00 3.97 15.17
CA LYS A 138 -6.01 4.89 14.04
C LYS A 138 -5.90 6.32 14.54
N SER A 139 -4.90 7.06 14.07
CA SER A 139 -4.76 8.50 14.33
C SER A 139 -4.96 9.28 13.04
N PRO A 140 -5.82 10.30 13.00
CA PRO A 140 -6.08 11.05 11.78
C PRO A 140 -4.81 11.79 11.33
N PHE A 141 -4.54 11.76 10.02
CA PHE A 141 -3.37 12.40 9.41
C PHE A 141 -3.78 13.42 8.35
N VAL A 142 -4.32 12.97 7.21
CA VAL A 142 -4.73 13.84 6.11
C VAL A 142 -6.20 13.57 5.79
N THR A 143 -6.98 14.61 5.58
CA THR A 143 -8.33 14.49 5.00
C THR A 143 -8.32 15.09 3.60
N LEU A 144 -8.84 14.37 2.62
CA LEU A 144 -8.98 14.84 1.24
C LEU A 144 -10.46 14.93 0.87
N SER A 145 -10.83 15.97 0.14
CA SER A 145 -12.18 16.20 -0.38
C SER A 145 -12.11 16.75 -1.80
N ILE A 146 -13.26 16.85 -2.45
CA ILE A 146 -13.41 17.52 -3.73
C ILE A 146 -14.18 18.82 -3.47
N ASP A 147 -13.64 19.95 -3.95
CA ASP A 147 -14.28 21.26 -3.81
C ASP A 147 -15.36 21.50 -4.90
N GLU A 148 -16.01 22.66 -4.86
CA GLU A 148 -17.04 23.07 -5.83
C GLU A 148 -16.48 23.21 -7.27
N SER A 149 -15.18 23.42 -7.42
CA SER A 149 -14.52 23.55 -8.72
C SER A 149 -14.24 22.19 -9.39
N GLY A 150 -14.32 21.11 -8.60
CA GLY A 150 -14.02 19.75 -8.99
C GLY A 150 -12.58 19.33 -8.68
N ASP A 151 -11.81 20.15 -7.96
CA ASP A 151 -10.42 19.90 -7.61
C ASP A 151 -10.27 19.25 -6.22
N THR A 152 -9.21 18.47 -6.04
CA THR A 152 -8.93 17.82 -4.77
C THR A 152 -8.27 18.78 -3.80
N VAL A 153 -8.88 18.96 -2.63
CA VAL A 153 -8.32 19.70 -1.51
C VAL A 153 -7.88 18.72 -0.43
N ALA A 154 -6.71 18.94 0.17
CA ALA A 154 -6.20 18.10 1.24
C ALA A 154 -5.78 18.95 2.45
N VAL A 155 -6.11 18.48 3.65
CA VAL A 155 -5.83 19.17 4.91
C VAL A 155 -5.29 18.21 5.96
N VAL A 156 -4.31 18.67 6.75
CA VAL A 156 -3.80 18.01 7.96
C VAL A 156 -4.25 18.85 9.15
N GLY A 157 -5.26 18.38 9.87
CA GLY A 157 -5.98 19.22 10.84
C GLY A 157 -6.61 20.42 10.13
N GLU A 158 -6.04 21.61 10.34
CA GLU A 158 -6.48 22.87 9.73
C GLU A 158 -5.47 23.43 8.69
N VAL A 159 -4.38 22.70 8.42
CA VAL A 159 -3.31 23.16 7.54
C VAL A 159 -3.50 22.57 6.14
N PRO A 160 -3.56 23.39 5.08
CA PRO A 160 -3.65 22.89 3.70
C PRO A 160 -2.35 22.19 3.30
N VAL A 161 -2.48 21.04 2.67
CA VAL A 161 -1.36 20.21 2.19
C VAL A 161 -1.57 19.78 0.74
N CYS A 162 -0.48 19.42 0.08
CA CYS A 162 -0.47 18.84 -1.26
C CYS A 162 -0.05 17.36 -1.19
N VAL A 163 -0.78 16.48 -1.88
CA VAL A 163 -0.48 15.04 -1.97
C VAL A 163 -0.03 14.69 -3.38
N ASN A 164 1.26 14.78 -3.66
CA ASN A 164 1.82 14.64 -5.00
C ASN A 164 2.21 13.19 -5.30
N PHE A 165 1.89 12.70 -6.50
CA PHE A 165 2.26 11.35 -6.94
C PHE A 165 3.64 11.37 -7.61
N VAL A 166 4.56 10.54 -7.10
CA VAL A 166 5.84 10.22 -7.74
C VAL A 166 5.68 8.85 -8.40
N GLY A 167 5.19 8.84 -9.63
CA GLY A 167 4.83 7.60 -10.33
C GLY A 167 3.55 6.95 -9.78
N ASN A 168 3.51 5.61 -9.79
CA ASN A 168 2.28 4.86 -9.48
C ASN A 168 2.14 4.43 -8.02
N ASN A 169 3.26 4.21 -7.33
CA ASN A 169 3.29 3.58 -6.01
C ASN A 169 3.95 4.46 -4.95
N HIS A 170 4.22 5.74 -5.24
CA HIS A 170 4.87 6.65 -4.30
C HIS A 170 4.12 7.98 -4.30
N ILE A 171 3.82 8.48 -3.10
CA ILE A 171 3.25 9.81 -2.88
C ILE A 171 4.12 10.62 -1.92
N VAL A 172 4.03 11.94 -2.04
CA VAL A 172 4.70 12.91 -1.18
C VAL A 172 3.65 13.85 -0.63
N VAL A 173 3.62 14.00 0.69
CA VAL A 173 2.72 14.92 1.39
C VAL A 173 3.56 16.09 1.91
N GLU A 174 3.24 17.30 1.46
CA GLU A 174 3.95 18.53 1.83
C GLU A 174 2.98 19.67 2.09
N ALA A 175 3.41 20.71 2.82
CA ALA A 175 2.59 21.90 3.02
C ALA A 175 2.22 22.53 1.67
N ALA A 176 0.96 22.94 1.52
CA ALA A 176 0.55 23.66 0.32
C ALA A 176 1.34 24.97 0.24
N ALA A 177 2.01 25.21 -0.88
CA ALA A 177 2.62 26.50 -1.15
C ALA A 177 1.50 27.55 -1.16
N ALA A 178 1.67 28.61 -0.37
CA ALA A 178 0.73 29.72 -0.38
C ALA A 178 0.83 30.43 -1.75
N GLY A 179 -0.06 30.04 -2.66
CA GLY A 179 -0.45 30.71 -3.90
C GLY A 179 0.65 31.38 -4.71
N GLU A 180 1.12 30.69 -5.76
CA GLU A 180 1.29 31.30 -7.09
C GLU A 180 0.80 30.25 -8.11
N ASP A 181 -0.45 30.41 -8.54
CA ASP A 181 -0.98 29.72 -9.72
C ASP A 181 -0.20 30.22 -10.94
N GLU A 182 0.85 29.50 -11.35
CA GLU A 182 1.25 29.45 -12.76
C GLU A 182 1.07 28.00 -13.23
N GLU A 183 -0.09 27.74 -13.82
CA GLU A 183 -0.28 26.63 -14.75
C GLU A 183 0.70 26.82 -15.92
N VAL A 184 1.92 26.28 -15.81
CA VAL A 184 2.80 26.17 -16.96
C VAL A 184 2.28 25.02 -17.83
N GLU A 185 1.40 25.38 -18.77
CA GLU A 185 1.01 24.57 -19.90
C GLU A 185 2.28 24.04 -20.59
N MET A 186 2.58 22.75 -20.41
CA MET A 186 3.66 22.10 -21.16
C MET A 186 3.24 21.97 -22.62
N VAL A 187 3.47 23.03 -23.40
CA VAL A 187 3.49 22.96 -24.85
C VAL A 187 4.70 22.10 -25.24
N SER A 188 4.39 20.96 -25.86
CA SER A 188 5.33 20.08 -26.54
C SER A 188 6.17 20.88 -27.55
N GLY A 189 7.44 21.12 -27.22
CA GLY A 189 8.47 21.62 -28.12
C GLY A 189 9.80 20.94 -27.78
N SER A 190 10.54 20.50 -28.80
CA SER A 190 11.78 19.73 -28.74
C SER A 190 12.84 20.28 -27.76
N PRO A 191 13.75 19.45 -27.21
CA PRO A 191 14.67 19.85 -26.14
C PRO A 191 15.69 20.89 -26.63
N PRO A 192 15.96 21.98 -25.88
CA PRO A 192 17.05 22.89 -26.21
C PRO A 192 18.40 22.29 -25.82
N GLU A 193 19.36 22.52 -26.71
CA GLU A 193 20.71 21.98 -26.83
C GLU A 193 21.70 22.50 -25.76
N GLU A 194 21.26 22.70 -24.51
CA GLU A 194 22.02 23.40 -23.46
C GLU A 194 22.71 22.47 -22.43
N MET A 195 22.59 21.15 -22.55
CA MET A 195 23.32 20.21 -21.67
C MET A 195 24.79 19.99 -22.06
N TYR A 196 25.19 20.28 -23.31
CA TYR A 196 26.55 19.99 -23.79
C TYR A 196 27.59 21.06 -23.47
N ALA A 197 27.19 22.25 -23.01
CA ALA A 197 28.13 23.31 -22.60
C ALA A 197 28.70 23.09 -21.18
N HIS A 198 28.02 22.32 -20.33
CA HIS A 198 28.35 22.20 -18.90
C HIS A 198 29.47 21.21 -18.57
N PHE A 199 29.91 20.40 -19.54
CA PHE A 199 31.02 19.44 -19.35
C PHE A 199 32.36 19.89 -19.95
N ALA A 200 32.40 21.00 -20.70
CA ALA A 200 33.63 21.54 -21.25
C ALA A 200 34.19 22.65 -20.35
N ASN A 201 35.37 22.36 -19.75
CA ASN A 201 36.30 23.30 -19.11
C ASN A 201 36.19 23.51 -17.60
N ARG A 202 36.83 22.61 -16.85
CA ARG A 202 37.53 22.97 -15.60
C ARG A 202 38.92 23.52 -15.94
N ARG A 203 39.20 24.80 -15.63
CA ARG A 203 40.54 25.31 -15.26
C ARG A 203 40.47 26.74 -14.67
N SER A 204 40.67 26.83 -13.35
CA SER A 204 41.36 27.91 -12.61
C SER A 204 40.67 29.27 -12.34
N PRO A 205 41.13 30.00 -11.29
CA PRO A 205 40.27 30.67 -10.30
C PRO A 205 40.23 32.20 -10.45
N GLY A 206 39.11 32.81 -10.04
CA GLY A 206 39.04 34.25 -9.76
C GLY A 206 37.79 34.96 -10.27
N ALA A 207 37.22 35.78 -9.38
CA ALA A 207 36.26 36.86 -9.66
C ALA A 207 34.83 36.47 -10.09
N GLY A 208 33.87 36.78 -9.23
CA GLY A 208 32.46 36.86 -9.63
C GLY A 208 31.47 36.58 -8.51
N ARG A 209 31.47 37.42 -7.46
CA ARG A 209 30.43 37.46 -6.43
C ARG A 209 29.07 37.75 -7.09
N ARG A 210 28.35 36.71 -7.53
CA ARG A 210 26.90 36.78 -7.73
C ARG A 210 26.26 36.05 -6.57
N ARG A 211 25.83 36.83 -5.59
CA ARG A 211 24.94 36.41 -4.51
C ARG A 211 23.71 35.76 -5.16
N ARG A 212 23.66 34.43 -5.23
CA ARG A 212 22.39 33.72 -5.24
C ARG A 212 21.73 34.08 -3.91
N GLY A 213 20.71 34.94 -3.99
CA GLY A 213 19.85 35.20 -2.86
C GLY A 213 19.38 33.85 -2.33
N LYS A 214 19.64 33.60 -1.04
CA LYS A 214 18.82 32.70 -0.25
C LYS A 214 17.38 33.23 -0.37
N GLN A 215 16.64 32.78 -1.38
CA GLN A 215 15.19 32.85 -1.32
C GLN A 215 14.81 32.02 -0.09
N GLY A 216 14.21 32.72 0.85
CA GLY A 216 14.06 32.28 2.21
C GLY A 216 13.24 31.01 2.28
N LYS A 217 13.71 30.10 3.13
CA LYS A 217 12.84 29.20 3.91
C LYS A 217 11.73 30.04 4.55
N ARG A 218 10.59 30.20 3.87
CA ARG A 218 9.33 30.70 4.42
C ARG A 218 8.16 30.08 3.66
N GLY A 219 8.07 28.76 3.72
CA GLY A 219 6.84 27.99 3.55
C GLY A 219 6.64 27.20 4.85
N GLY A 220 5.46 27.23 5.43
CA GLY A 220 5.19 26.81 6.81
C GLY A 220 5.54 25.35 7.12
N GLY A 221 6.45 25.16 8.08
CA GLY A 221 6.37 24.19 9.18
C GLY A 221 6.38 22.67 8.94
N MET A 222 6.06 22.16 7.74
CA MET A 222 5.93 20.72 7.49
C MET A 222 7.10 20.20 6.64
N GLU A 223 7.78 19.17 7.12
CA GLU A 223 8.76 18.41 6.33
C GLU A 223 8.01 17.48 5.37
N ALA A 224 8.49 17.34 4.14
CA ALA A 224 7.86 16.48 3.15
C ALA A 224 7.87 15.01 3.61
N GLU A 225 6.70 14.39 3.67
CA GLU A 225 6.54 12.99 4.07
C GLU A 225 6.32 12.10 2.84
N HIS A 226 7.15 11.08 2.71
CA HIS A 226 7.10 10.15 1.58
C HIS A 226 6.38 8.85 1.97
N PHE A 227 5.46 8.39 1.13
CA PHE A 227 4.74 7.13 1.34
C PHE A 227 4.79 6.23 0.11
N VAL A 228 5.07 4.95 0.31
CA VAL A 228 5.08 3.92 -0.73
C VAL A 228 3.89 3.00 -0.55
N ARG A 229 3.12 2.78 -1.61
CA ARG A 229 1.96 1.89 -1.61
C ARG A 229 2.39 0.48 -1.25
N ILE A 230 1.67 -0.14 -0.33
CA ILE A 230 1.79 -1.57 -0.07
C ILE A 230 0.91 -2.25 -1.11
N ALA A 231 1.54 -2.79 -2.15
CA ALA A 231 0.87 -3.69 -3.07
C ALA A 231 0.52 -5.00 -2.34
N ASP A 232 -0.45 -5.75 -2.86
CA ASP A 232 -0.68 -7.13 -2.43
C ASP A 232 -0.96 -7.27 -0.91
N THR A 233 -1.91 -6.50 -0.40
CA THR A 233 -2.23 -6.44 1.04
C THR A 233 -2.94 -7.67 1.58
N GLU A 234 -3.49 -8.51 0.69
CA GLU A 234 -4.30 -9.68 1.04
C GLU A 234 -3.73 -10.96 0.41
N PRO A 235 -3.90 -12.12 1.08
CA PRO A 235 -3.48 -13.39 0.51
C PRO A 235 -4.33 -13.81 -0.67
N THR A 236 -3.77 -14.66 -1.51
CA THR A 236 -4.48 -15.31 -2.62
C THR A 236 -4.31 -16.82 -2.54
N LYS A 237 -5.17 -17.57 -3.25
CA LYS A 237 -5.05 -19.04 -3.32
C LYS A 237 -3.67 -19.51 -3.80
N ALA A 238 -3.05 -18.77 -4.72
CA ALA A 238 -1.71 -19.08 -5.24
C ALA A 238 -0.59 -18.59 -4.32
N ARG A 239 -0.85 -17.56 -3.52
CA ARG A 239 0.13 -16.92 -2.63
C ARG A 239 -0.50 -16.73 -1.23
N PRO A 240 -0.62 -17.82 -0.45
CA PRO A 240 -1.38 -17.82 0.81
C PRO A 240 -0.70 -17.05 1.94
N LEU A 241 0.60 -16.79 1.86
CA LEU A 241 1.32 -16.01 2.88
C LEU A 241 1.37 -14.52 2.54
N GLN A 242 1.01 -14.13 1.32
CA GLN A 242 1.16 -12.76 0.84
C GLN A 242 0.24 -11.84 1.63
N GLY A 243 0.73 -10.66 2.02
CA GLY A 243 -0.12 -9.67 2.66
C GLY A 243 0.53 -8.90 3.80
N LEU A 244 -0.28 -8.02 4.39
CA LEU A 244 0.05 -7.32 5.62
C LEU A 244 -0.57 -8.03 6.83
N TRP A 245 0.29 -8.36 7.78
CA TRP A 245 -0.01 -9.16 8.95
C TRP A 245 0.36 -8.42 10.24
N LYS A 246 -0.30 -8.76 11.36
CA LYS A 246 0.03 -8.29 12.71
C LYS A 246 0.31 -9.48 13.61
N GLY A 247 1.29 -9.37 14.48
CA GLY A 247 1.69 -10.42 15.43
C GLY A 247 2.28 -9.85 16.70
N ILE A 248 2.19 -10.60 17.79
CA ILE A 248 2.78 -10.23 19.08
C ILE A 248 4.16 -10.86 19.19
N CYS A 249 5.14 -10.04 19.52
CA CYS A 249 6.55 -10.42 19.62
C CYS A 249 6.94 -10.80 21.04
N GLU A 250 8.16 -11.31 21.21
CA GLU A 250 8.67 -11.76 22.51
C GLU A 250 8.68 -10.66 23.58
N ASP A 251 8.86 -9.41 23.18
CA ASP A 251 8.74 -8.23 24.05
C ASP A 251 7.29 -7.83 24.36
N ARG A 252 6.32 -8.65 23.94
CA ARG A 252 4.87 -8.45 24.04
C ARG A 252 4.38 -7.18 23.34
N SER A 253 5.17 -6.65 22.40
CA SER A 253 4.72 -5.58 21.50
C SER A 253 3.98 -6.17 20.30
N LEU A 254 2.95 -5.48 19.84
CA LEU A 254 2.29 -5.78 18.57
C LEU A 254 3.10 -5.14 17.44
N GLU A 255 3.48 -5.94 16.46
CA GLU A 255 4.26 -5.48 15.30
C GLU A 255 3.57 -5.87 13.99
N PHE A 256 3.88 -5.12 12.93
CA PHE A 256 3.36 -5.36 11.59
C PHE A 256 4.40 -6.05 10.71
N TYR A 257 3.94 -7.01 9.93
CA TYR A 257 4.74 -7.87 9.08
C TYR A 257 4.20 -7.82 7.65
N LEU A 258 5.06 -7.48 6.69
CA LEU A 258 4.75 -7.55 5.27
C LEU A 258 5.42 -8.78 4.67
N VAL A 259 4.62 -9.68 4.12
CA VAL A 259 5.11 -10.87 3.42
C VAL A 259 4.85 -10.71 1.93
N THR A 260 5.92 -10.83 1.15
CA THR A 260 5.88 -10.68 -0.31
C THR A 260 6.49 -11.88 -0.99
N TYR A 261 5.90 -12.28 -2.11
CA TYR A 261 6.49 -13.24 -3.03
C TYR A 261 7.32 -12.47 -4.07
N ASP A 262 8.54 -12.92 -4.32
CA ASP A 262 9.36 -12.36 -5.38
C ASP A 262 9.00 -12.96 -6.76
N ASN A 263 9.65 -12.46 -7.81
CA ASN A 263 9.41 -12.91 -9.18
C ASN A 263 10.04 -14.28 -9.49
N ILE A 264 10.90 -14.79 -8.61
CA ILE A 264 11.62 -16.06 -8.76
C ILE A 264 10.90 -17.18 -7.98
N GLY A 265 9.86 -16.83 -7.20
CA GLY A 265 9.05 -17.75 -6.43
C GLY A 265 9.49 -17.91 -4.99
N GLY A 266 10.39 -17.06 -4.49
CA GLY A 266 10.75 -16.97 -3.08
C GLY A 266 9.75 -16.13 -2.27
N VAL A 267 9.80 -16.27 -0.95
CA VAL A 267 9.02 -15.52 0.03
C VAL A 267 9.97 -14.76 0.93
N THR A 268 9.67 -13.48 1.17
CA THR A 268 10.39 -12.66 2.16
C THR A 268 9.40 -11.98 3.08
N CYS A 269 9.67 -12.02 4.38
CA CYS A 269 8.95 -11.26 5.37
C CYS A 269 9.80 -10.09 5.87
N ARG A 270 9.18 -8.92 5.98
CA ARG A 270 9.79 -7.73 6.58
C ARG A 270 8.91 -7.24 7.71
N ARG A 271 9.55 -6.81 8.79
CA ARG A 271 8.88 -6.17 9.91
C ARG A 271 8.90 -4.66 9.75
N PHE A 272 7.78 -4.01 10.04
CA PHE A 272 7.72 -2.57 10.24
C PHE A 272 7.95 -2.27 11.71
N ARG A 273 9.13 -1.73 12.03
CA ARG A 273 9.48 -1.29 13.38
C ARG A 273 9.62 0.23 13.39
N ASP A 274 9.03 0.84 14.41
CA ASP A 274 9.30 2.23 14.77
C ASP A 274 10.63 2.32 15.53
N SER A 275 11.77 1.97 14.91
CA SER A 275 13.05 2.02 15.61
C SER A 275 13.82 3.31 15.30
N ARG A 276 14.13 4.03 16.37
CA ARG A 276 15.09 5.14 16.51
C ARG A 276 16.51 4.86 15.96
N SER A 277 16.78 3.69 15.39
CA SER A 277 18.07 3.29 14.84
C SER A 277 18.05 3.38 13.31
N GLN A 278 18.77 4.36 12.77
CA GLN A 278 18.88 4.72 11.35
C GLN A 278 19.53 3.66 10.44
N SER A 279 19.60 2.37 10.80
CA SER A 279 20.39 1.40 10.05
C SER A 279 19.92 -0.07 10.01
N SER A 280 18.85 -0.48 10.71
CA SER A 280 18.43 -1.90 10.79
C SER A 280 17.18 -2.28 10.00
N GLY A 281 16.68 -1.39 9.12
CA GLY A 281 15.32 -1.48 8.57
C GLY A 281 15.12 -2.33 7.30
N TYR A 282 16.15 -3.00 6.79
CA TYR A 282 16.08 -3.69 5.49
C TYR A 282 16.26 -5.22 5.54
N SER A 283 16.71 -5.77 6.67
CA SER A 283 16.93 -7.21 6.83
C SER A 283 15.59 -7.95 7.00
N PRO A 284 15.31 -9.00 6.21
CA PRO A 284 14.04 -9.74 6.29
C PRO A 284 13.95 -10.54 7.60
N VAL A 285 12.78 -10.58 8.25
CA VAL A 285 12.60 -11.40 9.46
C VAL A 285 12.86 -12.87 9.14
N PHE A 286 12.28 -13.32 8.02
CA PHE A 286 12.55 -14.61 7.42
C PHE A 286 12.48 -14.52 5.91
N TRP A 287 13.11 -15.48 5.26
CA TRP A 287 13.02 -15.65 3.82
C TRP A 287 13.12 -17.14 3.44
N THR A 288 12.61 -17.49 2.27
CA THR A 288 12.87 -18.76 1.61
C THR A 288 12.88 -18.58 0.11
N THR A 289 13.76 -19.29 -0.59
CA THR A 289 13.74 -19.40 -2.04
C THR A 289 12.90 -20.60 -2.51
N ASP A 290 12.60 -21.52 -1.60
CA ASP A 290 11.77 -22.69 -1.86
C ASP A 290 10.40 -22.49 -1.19
N THR A 291 9.36 -22.37 -2.03
CA THR A 291 7.97 -22.19 -1.59
C THR A 291 7.16 -23.48 -1.63
N THR A 292 7.83 -24.64 -1.76
CA THR A 292 7.16 -25.93 -1.67
C THR A 292 6.68 -26.18 -0.24
N PHE A 293 5.36 -26.26 -0.09
CA PHE A 293 4.74 -26.60 1.18
C PHE A 293 4.82 -28.11 1.41
N LEU A 294 5.15 -28.49 2.63
CA LEU A 294 4.91 -29.83 3.15
C LEU A 294 3.41 -29.99 3.38
N GLU A 295 2.85 -31.05 2.81
CA GLU A 295 1.45 -31.43 2.97
C GLU A 295 1.31 -32.61 3.96
N PRO A 296 0.16 -32.75 4.64
CA PRO A 296 -0.06 -33.88 5.53
C PRO A 296 -0.05 -35.23 4.75
N PRO A 297 0.36 -36.34 5.39
CA PRO A 297 0.74 -36.45 6.80
C PRO A 297 2.14 -35.91 7.10
N PHE A 298 2.26 -35.16 8.20
CA PHE A 298 3.54 -34.62 8.68
C PHE A 298 4.37 -35.66 9.43
N SER A 299 5.69 -35.51 9.42
CA SER A 299 6.58 -36.34 10.25
C SER A 299 6.39 -36.05 11.73
N GLU A 300 6.71 -37.03 12.59
CA GLU A 300 6.70 -36.84 14.06
C GLU A 300 7.56 -35.66 14.48
N GLN A 301 8.73 -35.49 13.86
CA GLN A 301 9.63 -34.37 14.13
C GLN A 301 8.97 -33.00 13.88
N GLU A 302 8.23 -32.83 12.78
CA GLU A 302 7.57 -31.56 12.46
C GLU A 302 6.38 -31.29 13.40
N LEU A 303 5.69 -32.35 13.84
CA LEU A 303 4.61 -32.24 14.82
C LEU A 303 5.14 -31.92 16.23
N ASP A 304 6.26 -32.51 16.62
CA ASP A 304 6.96 -32.21 17.88
C ASP A 304 7.49 -30.78 17.89
N ASN A 305 8.05 -30.33 16.76
CA ASN A 305 8.51 -28.95 16.59
C ASN A 305 7.38 -27.93 16.79
N TYR A 306 6.15 -28.29 16.46
CA TYR A 306 4.99 -27.43 16.67
C TYR A 306 4.42 -27.54 18.10
N THR A 307 4.26 -28.76 18.59
CA THR A 307 3.54 -29.05 19.84
C THR A 307 4.30 -28.62 21.07
N ASN A 308 5.64 -28.64 21.03
CA ASN A 308 6.50 -28.32 22.17
C ASN A 308 6.83 -26.81 22.31
N ARG A 309 6.32 -25.96 21.41
CA ARG A 309 6.61 -24.52 21.43
C ARG A 309 5.54 -23.71 22.13
N ASP A 310 5.99 -22.67 22.83
CA ASP A 310 5.14 -21.69 23.47
C ASP A 310 4.61 -20.68 22.44
N ARG A 311 3.31 -20.43 22.45
CA ARG A 311 2.73 -19.36 21.62
C ARG A 311 2.85 -18.03 22.34
N ILE A 312 3.39 -17.03 21.66
CA ILE A 312 3.47 -15.68 22.19
C ILE A 312 2.06 -15.07 22.15
N GLN A 313 1.56 -14.71 23.33
CA GLN A 313 0.19 -14.24 23.50
C GLN A 313 0.11 -12.81 24.04
N CYS A 314 -1.06 -12.25 23.83
CA CYS A 314 -1.51 -10.97 24.33
C CYS A 314 -1.79 -11.05 25.83
N VAL A 315 -1.54 -9.98 26.59
CA VAL A 315 -1.84 -9.95 28.04
C VAL A 315 -3.35 -10.06 28.30
N THR A 316 -4.18 -9.66 27.34
CA THR A 316 -5.63 -9.60 27.43
C THR A 316 -6.36 -10.80 26.79
N SER A 317 -5.65 -11.78 26.22
CA SER A 317 -6.32 -12.97 25.67
C SER A 317 -6.79 -13.85 26.82
N ASN A 318 -8.07 -13.74 27.16
CA ASN A 318 -8.77 -14.71 28.00
C ASN A 318 -8.45 -16.13 27.52
N HIS A 319 -8.28 -17.05 28.48
CA HIS A 319 -7.84 -18.46 28.38
C HIS A 319 -8.67 -19.39 27.47
N ALA A 320 -9.29 -18.89 26.40
CA ALA A 320 -10.13 -19.62 25.46
C ALA A 320 -9.46 -19.91 24.10
N GLY A 321 -8.25 -19.39 23.85
CA GLY A 321 -7.48 -19.61 22.61
C GLY A 321 -6.43 -20.71 22.71
N THR A 322 -6.57 -21.62 23.67
CA THR A 322 -5.59 -22.63 24.11
C THR A 322 -5.45 -23.81 23.16
N GLU A 323 -6.17 -23.82 22.04
CA GLU A 323 -6.15 -24.95 21.13
C GLU A 323 -4.99 -24.81 20.15
N ASN A 324 -4.18 -25.86 20.07
CA ASN A 324 -3.26 -26.02 18.96
C ASN A 324 -4.06 -25.91 17.67
N ARG A 325 -3.80 -24.83 16.92
CA ARG A 325 -4.45 -24.60 15.63
C ARG A 325 -4.16 -25.80 14.72
N VAL A 326 -5.14 -26.19 13.93
CA VAL A 326 -4.95 -27.29 12.99
C VAL A 326 -4.02 -26.81 11.88
N ILE A 327 -2.87 -27.48 11.72
CA ILE A 327 -1.90 -27.17 10.68
C ILE A 327 -2.40 -27.77 9.37
N SER A 328 -2.57 -26.91 8.38
CA SER A 328 -2.88 -27.32 7.00
C SER A 328 -1.61 -27.67 6.22
N ARG A 329 -0.58 -26.82 6.33
CA ARG A 329 0.69 -26.95 5.58
C ARG A 329 1.86 -26.37 6.36
N ILE A 330 3.07 -26.87 6.09
CA ILE A 330 4.29 -26.38 6.72
C ILE A 330 5.26 -25.88 5.63
N LEU A 331 5.94 -24.77 5.87
CA LEU A 331 6.96 -24.23 4.97
C LEU A 331 8.27 -24.01 5.72
N CYS A 332 9.37 -24.49 5.16
CA CYS A 332 10.71 -24.26 5.69
C CYS A 332 11.19 -22.86 5.33
N ILE A 333 11.77 -22.17 6.30
CA ILE A 333 12.28 -20.80 6.14
C ILE A 333 13.64 -20.63 6.78
N ASN A 334 14.35 -19.58 6.38
CA ASN A 334 15.61 -19.16 6.95
C ASN A 334 15.43 -17.80 7.64
N SER A 335 16.04 -17.64 8.81
CA SER A 335 16.16 -16.34 9.49
C SER A 335 17.21 -15.46 8.81
N SER A 336 17.03 -14.13 8.84
CA SER A 336 18.15 -13.21 8.59
C SER A 336 18.68 -12.67 9.92
N TYR A 337 20.01 -12.72 10.05
CA TYR A 337 20.75 -12.65 11.31
C TYR A 337 20.98 -11.19 11.78
N ASP A 338 19.90 -10.44 12.02
CA ASP A 338 19.98 -9.08 12.62
C ASP A 338 19.04 -8.86 13.81
N VAL A 339 18.23 -9.87 14.20
CA VAL A 339 17.17 -9.69 15.23
C VAL A 339 17.48 -10.41 16.55
N VAL A 340 18.53 -11.23 16.63
CA VAL A 340 18.86 -12.02 17.83
C VAL A 340 20.22 -11.60 18.38
N ASP A 341 20.20 -10.57 19.22
CA ASP A 341 21.21 -10.24 20.24
C ASP A 341 22.57 -9.61 19.82
N PRO A 342 22.82 -8.32 20.11
CA PRO A 342 24.12 -7.68 19.91
C PRO A 342 25.25 -8.22 20.79
N HIS A 343 24.96 -9.03 21.82
CA HIS A 343 25.94 -9.45 22.83
C HIS A 343 26.68 -10.75 22.53
N LEU A 344 26.37 -11.44 21.42
CA LEU A 344 27.07 -12.68 21.01
C LEU A 344 28.22 -12.41 20.04
N SER A 345 29.04 -11.40 20.31
CA SER A 345 30.23 -11.08 19.53
C SER A 345 31.37 -12.07 19.83
N THR A 346 31.31 -13.25 19.21
CA THR A 346 32.52 -14.06 18.95
C THR A 346 32.57 -14.42 17.47
N PRO A 347 33.73 -14.25 16.80
CA PRO A 347 33.84 -14.50 15.38
C PRO A 347 33.98 -16.00 15.16
N PHE A 348 32.87 -16.68 14.89
CA PHE A 348 32.87 -18.06 14.44
C PHE A 348 32.17 -18.16 13.09
N ASP A 349 32.94 -18.67 12.12
CA ASP A 349 32.60 -19.27 10.83
C ASP A 349 31.18 -19.09 10.26
N ASP A 350 31.15 -18.42 9.11
CA ASP A 350 30.36 -18.72 7.91
C ASP A 350 28.88 -19.14 8.09
N GLY A 351 27.97 -18.23 7.70
CA GLY A 351 26.77 -18.61 6.94
C GLY A 351 25.67 -19.45 7.61
N ARG A 352 25.56 -19.54 8.93
CA ARG A 352 24.43 -20.25 9.56
C ARG A 352 23.16 -19.39 9.60
N SER A 353 22.39 -19.40 8.52
CA SER A 353 20.97 -19.06 8.59
C SER A 353 20.30 -19.94 9.65
N VAL A 354 19.64 -19.35 10.64
CA VAL A 354 18.85 -20.13 11.61
C VAL A 354 17.62 -20.66 10.88
N GLU A 355 17.55 -21.97 10.74
CA GLU A 355 16.41 -22.67 10.14
C GLU A 355 15.14 -22.39 10.95
N GLY A 356 14.01 -22.27 10.28
CA GLY A 356 12.70 -22.07 10.89
C GLY A 356 11.57 -22.72 10.10
N ARG A 357 10.36 -22.55 10.64
CA ARG A 357 9.12 -23.08 10.08
C ARG A 357 8.05 -22.00 10.06
N ILE A 358 7.23 -22.05 9.03
CA ILE A 358 5.92 -21.41 8.98
C ILE A 358 4.87 -22.52 9.04
N TRP A 359 3.93 -22.39 9.96
CA TRP A 359 2.77 -23.27 10.09
C TRP A 359 1.55 -22.52 9.57
N LEU A 360 1.07 -22.90 8.37
CA LEU A 360 -0.16 -22.39 7.80
C LEU A 360 -1.35 -23.13 8.42
N TYR A 361 -2.30 -22.38 8.96
CA TYR A 361 -3.48 -22.91 9.65
C TYR A 361 -4.67 -23.04 8.69
N GLU A 362 -5.65 -23.88 9.05
CA GLU A 362 -6.88 -24.06 8.25
C GLU A 362 -7.71 -22.77 8.11
N ASP A 363 -7.62 -21.84 9.06
CA ASP A 363 -8.30 -20.55 9.02
C ASP A 363 -7.66 -19.54 8.05
N GLY A 364 -6.57 -19.93 7.37
CA GLY A 364 -5.83 -19.09 6.41
C GLY A 364 -4.81 -18.14 7.05
N THR A 365 -4.71 -18.13 8.39
CA THR A 365 -3.62 -17.44 9.09
C THR A 365 -2.41 -18.35 9.25
N PHE A 366 -1.29 -17.83 9.75
CA PHE A 366 -0.11 -18.66 9.98
C PHE A 366 0.72 -18.20 11.18
N GLY A 367 1.48 -19.11 11.74
CA GLY A 367 2.51 -18.83 12.72
C GLY A 367 3.90 -19.08 12.15
N PHE A 368 4.92 -18.43 12.69
CA PHE A 368 6.30 -18.75 12.36
C PHE A 368 7.17 -18.86 13.61
N GLY A 369 8.26 -19.62 13.51
CA GLY A 369 9.22 -19.81 14.58
C GLY A 369 10.54 -20.37 14.07
N PHE A 370 11.63 -20.14 14.79
CA PHE A 370 12.97 -20.59 14.42
C PHE A 370 13.42 -21.73 15.32
N VAL A 371 14.30 -22.62 14.85
CA VAL A 371 14.80 -23.77 15.65
C VAL A 371 15.49 -23.31 16.93
N GLY A 372 16.10 -22.12 16.93
CA GLY A 372 16.72 -21.53 18.13
C GLY A 372 15.75 -20.87 19.12
N SER A 373 14.48 -20.66 18.75
CA SER A 373 13.47 -20.06 19.63
C SER A 373 12.42 -21.11 20.03
N ASN A 374 12.07 -21.18 21.32
CA ASN A 374 10.98 -22.06 21.77
C ASN A 374 9.59 -21.43 21.60
N SER A 375 9.50 -20.39 20.76
CA SER A 375 8.34 -19.54 20.61
C SER A 375 7.74 -19.64 19.20
N ILE A 376 6.42 -19.48 19.10
CA ILE A 376 5.68 -19.27 17.84
C ILE A 376 5.04 -17.88 17.90
N ILE A 377 5.31 -17.07 16.87
CA ILE A 377 4.62 -15.81 16.62
C ILE A 377 3.46 -16.10 15.67
N ASP A 378 2.24 -16.03 16.19
CA ASP A 378 1.03 -16.17 15.39
C ASP A 378 0.68 -14.84 14.71
N LEU A 379 0.57 -14.88 13.38
CA LEU A 379 0.24 -13.72 12.55
C LEU A 379 -1.24 -13.73 12.15
N ARG A 380 -1.88 -12.57 12.26
CA ARG A 380 -3.29 -12.33 11.88
C ARG A 380 -3.38 -11.23 10.84
N HIS A 381 -4.47 -11.20 10.09
CA HIS A 381 -4.73 -10.14 9.13
C HIS A 381 -4.80 -8.77 9.80
N VAL A 382 -4.19 -7.76 9.16
CA VAL A 382 -4.36 -6.35 9.53
C VAL A 382 -5.62 -5.77 8.89
N SER A 383 -5.93 -6.21 7.68
CA SER A 383 -7.09 -5.75 6.93
C SER A 383 -7.80 -6.92 6.25
N SER A 384 -9.11 -6.78 6.06
CA SER A 384 -9.93 -7.67 5.24
C SER A 384 -10.87 -6.83 4.37
N ALA A 385 -10.93 -7.14 3.07
CA ALA A 385 -11.72 -6.41 2.08
C ALA A 385 -11.41 -4.90 2.03
N GLY A 386 -10.15 -4.53 2.25
CA GLY A 386 -9.70 -3.13 2.26
C GLY A 386 -10.07 -2.32 3.50
N CYS A 387 -10.63 -2.94 4.55
CA CYS A 387 -10.87 -2.32 5.85
C CYS A 387 -9.91 -2.89 6.91
N ILE A 388 -9.37 -2.04 7.77
CA ILE A 388 -8.54 -2.49 8.91
C ILE A 388 -9.38 -3.24 9.94
N LEU A 389 -8.85 -4.36 10.44
CA LEU A 389 -9.43 -5.16 11.51
C LEU A 389 -9.00 -4.59 12.86
N ASP A 390 -9.89 -3.81 13.48
CA ASP A 390 -9.69 -3.14 14.77
C ASP A 390 -9.79 -4.11 15.98
N THR A 391 -10.08 -5.40 15.76
CA THR A 391 -10.24 -6.43 16.78
C THR A 391 -8.94 -6.99 17.33
#